data_AF-A0A9N9ANQ4-F1
#
_entry.id   AF-A0A9N9ANQ4-F1
#
_cell.length_a   1.000
_cell.length_b   1.000
_cell.length_c   1.000
_cell.angle_alpha   90.00
_cell.angle_beta   90.00
_cell.angle_gamma   90.00
#
_symmetry.space_group_name_H-M   'P 1'
#
loop_
_entity.id
_entity.type
_entity.pdbx_description
1 polymer ?
#
loop_
_entity_poly.entity_id
_entity_poly.type
_entity_poly.pdbx_seq_one_letter_code
_entity_poly.pdbx_strand_id
1 'polypeptide(L)' 'PLVTTFEFGTQDGTGTATNINQGQCIINISLSCLYHGLKPPTQIPQNLPDPIPLDFYFVQFAITKAFDIY' A
#
# COMPACT_ATOMS: atom_id res chain seq x y z
N PRO A 1 9.45 -8.40 20.38
CA PRO A 1 8.06 -8.30 19.86
C PRO A 1 8.07 -8.41 18.33
N LEU A 2 7.40 -9.43 17.79
CA LEU A 2 7.22 -9.58 16.35
C LEU A 2 6.25 -8.48 15.90
N VAL A 3 6.75 -7.44 15.23
CA VAL A 3 5.89 -6.38 14.68
C VAL A 3 5.16 -6.99 13.48
N THR A 4 3.90 -7.38 13.67
CA THR A 4 3.08 -8.04 12.65
C THR A 4 2.26 -7.07 11.80
N THR A 5 2.26 -5.79 12.13
CA THR A 5 1.47 -4.76 11.45
C THR A 5 2.26 -3.46 11.34
N PHE A 6 2.48 -3.01 10.11
CA PHE A 6 2.93 -1.65 9.84
C PHE A 6 1.69 -0.78 9.67
N GLU A 7 1.48 0.15 10.59
CA GLU A 7 0.44 1.15 10.47
C GLU A 7 1.01 2.35 9.72
N PHE A 8 0.59 2.53 8.47
CA PHE A 8 0.93 3.73 7.70
C PHE A 8 -0.12 4.77 8.03
N GLY A 9 0.16 5.59 9.05
CA GLY A 9 -0.71 6.69 9.43
C GLY A 9 -0.81 7.71 8.29
N THR A 10 -2.03 7.94 7.77
CA THR A 10 -2.35 9.17 7.04
C THR A 10 -2.37 10.38 7.96
N GLN A 11 -2.15 10.18 9.26
CA GLN A 11 -2.07 11.19 10.28
C GLN A 11 -0.85 10.93 11.17
N ASP A 12 -0.24 12.00 11.69
CA ASP A 12 0.80 11.90 12.71
C ASP A 12 0.21 11.52 14.09
N GLY A 13 1.07 11.38 15.11
CA GLY A 13 0.66 11.06 16.48
C GLY A 13 -0.26 12.11 17.15
N THR A 14 -0.59 13.20 16.46
CA THR A 14 -1.52 14.25 16.89
C THR A 14 -2.82 14.29 16.08
N GLY A 15 -2.98 13.39 15.10
CA GLY A 15 -4.14 13.35 14.21
C GLY A 15 -4.05 14.30 13.02
N THR A 16 -2.90 14.95 12.80
CA THR A 16 -2.71 15.86 11.66
C THR A 16 -2.40 15.06 10.41
N ALA A 17 -3.14 15.31 9.33
CA ALA A 17 -2.93 14.61 8.06
C ALA A 17 -1.48 14.73 7.57
N THR A 18 -0.82 13.59 7.36
CA THR A 18 0.49 13.50 6.74
C THR A 18 0.31 13.75 5.25
N ASN A 19 0.70 14.93 4.77
CA ASN A 19 0.75 15.22 3.33
C ASN A 19 1.92 14.43 2.71
N ILE A 20 1.66 13.20 2.29
CA ILE A 20 2.63 12.38 1.57
C ILE A 20 2.73 12.97 0.16
N ASN A 21 3.93 13.36 -0.27
CA ASN A 21 4.15 13.73 -1.66
C ASN A 21 4.45 12.46 -2.50
N GLN A 22 4.17 12.52 -3.80
CA GLN A 22 4.52 11.45 -4.73
C GLN A 22 6.02 11.11 -4.62
N GLY A 23 6.34 9.82 -4.52
CA GLY A 23 7.69 9.30 -4.41
C GLY A 23 8.34 9.40 -3.02
N GLN A 24 7.67 10.02 -2.04
CA GLN A 24 8.23 10.20 -0.70
C GLN A 24 8.16 8.93 0.16
N CYS A 25 7.14 8.10 -0.04
CA CYS A 25 6.94 6.87 0.72
C CYS A 25 6.66 5.70 -0.24
N ILE A 26 7.74 5.05 -0.67
CA ILE A 26 7.69 3.88 -1.55
C ILE A 26 8.10 2.65 -0.75
N ILE A 27 7.27 1.60 -0.78
CA ILE A 27 7.66 0.27 -0.28
C ILE A 27 7.73 -0.71 -1.44
N ASN A 28 8.64 -1.67 -1.36
CA ASN A 28 8.75 -2.76 -2.31
C ASN A 28 8.12 -4.01 -1.71
N ILE A 29 7.04 -4.51 -2.33
CA ILE A 29 6.37 -5.74 -1.88
C ILE A 29 6.63 -6.84 -2.91
N SER A 30 7.03 -8.03 -2.47
CA SER A 30 7.09 -9.17 -3.40
C SER A 30 5.70 -9.52 -3.91
N LEU A 31 5.56 -9.88 -5.19
CA LEU A 31 4.30 -10.37 -5.73
C LEU A 31 3.79 -11.60 -4.95
N SER A 32 4.69 -12.46 -4.47
CA SER A 32 4.31 -13.60 -3.63
C SER A 32 3.63 -13.18 -2.33
N CYS A 33 4.07 -12.08 -1.71
CA CYS A 33 3.46 -11.50 -0.52
C CYS A 33 2.12 -10.82 -0.83
N LEU A 34 2.06 -10.05 -1.91
CA LEU A 34 0.84 -9.32 -2.31
C LEU A 34 -0.31 -10.27 -2.66
N TYR A 35 0.00 -11.41 -3.26
CA TYR A 35 -0.97 -12.42 -3.68
C TYR A 35 -1.10 -13.58 -2.68
N HIS A 36 -0.47 -13.47 -1.50
CA HIS A 36 -0.50 -14.52 -0.49
C HIS A 36 -1.93 -14.81 -0.02
N GLY A 37 -2.33 -16.08 -0.03
CA GLY A 37 -3.64 -16.52 0.48
C GLY A 37 -4.82 -16.27 -0.45
N LEU A 38 -4.59 -15.78 -1.69
CA LEU A 38 -5.65 -15.68 -2.68
C LEU A 38 -6.15 -17.07 -3.09
N LYS A 39 -7.47 -17.21 -3.20
CA LYS A 39 -8.10 -18.47 -3.59
C LYS A 39 -7.88 -18.75 -5.08
N PRO A 40 -7.73 -20.02 -5.48
CA PRO A 40 -7.79 -20.42 -6.88
C PRO A 40 -9.10 -19.92 -7.55
N PRO A 41 -9.10 -19.61 -8.85
CA PRO A 41 -8.03 -19.80 -9.83
C PRO A 41 -7.09 -18.60 -9.99
N THR A 42 -7.06 -17.68 -9.03
CA THR A 42 -6.28 -16.43 -9.14
C THR A 42 -4.79 -16.74 -9.33
N GLN A 43 -4.23 -16.37 -10.49
CA GLN A 43 -2.81 -16.51 -10.80
C GLN A 43 -2.09 -15.18 -10.57
N ILE A 44 -0.85 -15.26 -10.06
CA ILE A 44 0.01 -14.08 -9.94
C ILE A 44 0.41 -13.63 -11.35
N PRO A 45 0.14 -12.37 -11.75
CA PRO A 45 0.56 -11.86 -13.06
C PRO A 45 2.08 -11.87 -13.17
N GLN A 46 2.62 -12.52 -14.20
CA GLN A 46 4.07 -12.59 -14.44
C GLN A 46 4.62 -11.40 -15.23
N ASN A 47 3.76 -10.50 -15.71
CA ASN A 47 4.15 -9.30 -16.45
C ASN A 47 4.39 -8.07 -15.56
N LEU A 48 4.34 -8.24 -14.23
CA LEU A 48 4.59 -7.19 -13.26
C LEU A 48 6.03 -7.28 -12.71
N PRO A 49 6.64 -6.14 -12.34
CA PRO A 49 7.90 -6.16 -11.61
C PRO A 49 7.73 -6.86 -10.26
N ASP A 50 8.73 -7.66 -9.87
CA ASP A 50 8.83 -8.32 -8.57
C ASP A 50 10.19 -7.98 -7.93
N PRO A 51 10.25 -7.22 -6.83
CA PRO A 51 9.11 -6.66 -6.08
C PRO A 51 8.41 -5.50 -6.80
N ILE A 52 7.11 -5.33 -6.53
CA ILE A 52 6.33 -4.19 -7.03
C ILE A 52 6.53 -2.98 -6.10
N PRO A 53 6.91 -1.81 -6.63
CA PRO A 53 6.94 -0.58 -5.84
C PRO A 53 5.52 -0.06 -5.64
N LEU A 54 5.13 0.15 -4.39
CA LEU A 54 3.89 0.82 -4.01
C LEU A 54 4.23 2.19 -3.44
N ASP A 55 3.82 3.23 -4.14
CA ASP A 55 3.89 4.61 -3.67
C ASP A 55 2.59 4.95 -2.94
N PHE A 56 2.72 5.25 -1.64
CA PHE A 56 1.60 5.48 -0.75
C PHE A 56 0.79 6.72 -1.10
N TYR A 57 1.36 7.67 -1.84
CA TYR A 57 0.60 8.79 -2.37
C TYR A 57 -0.56 8.30 -3.25
N PHE A 58 -0.27 7.36 -4.17
CA PHE A 58 -1.30 6.81 -5.05
C PHE A 58 -2.28 5.90 -4.31
N VAL A 59 -1.82 5.18 -3.28
CA VAL A 59 -2.69 4.37 -2.43
C VAL A 59 -3.67 5.27 -1.67
N GLN A 60 -3.18 6.33 -1.03
CA GLN A 60 -4.00 7.31 -0.32
C GLN A 60 -5.00 7.95 -1.29
N PHE A 61 -4.53 8.43 -2.44
CA PHE A 61 -5.38 9.01 -3.48
C PHE A 61 -6.49 8.06 -3.94
N ALA A 62 -6.16 6.79 -4.20
CA ALA A 62 -7.13 5.78 -4.62
C ALA A 62 -8.19 5.49 -3.54
N ILE A 63 -7.79 5.40 -2.27
CA ILE A 63 -8.70 5.19 -1.13
C ILE A 63 -9.62 6.41 -0.97
N THR A 64 -9.06 7.62 -0.90
CA THR A 64 -9.82 8.89 -0.83
C THR A 64 -10.85 8.97 -1.95
N LYS A 65 -10.45 8.65 -3.19
CA LYS A 65 -11.35 8.60 -4.35
C LYS A 65 -12.44 7.52 -4.23
N ALA A 66 -12.08 6.32 -3.79
CA ALA A 66 -13.02 5.19 -3.72
C ALA A 66 -14.09 5.37 -2.64
N PHE A 67 -13.76 6.06 -1.55
CA PHE A 67 -14.65 6.26 -0.40
C PHE A 67 -15.22 7.69 -0.29
N ASP A 68 -14.96 8.55 -1.28
CA ASP A 68 -15.45 9.94 -1.32
C ASP A 68 -15.09 10.75 -0.05
N ILE A 69 -13.88 10.54 0.46
CA ILE A 69 -13.37 11.18 1.68
C ILE A 69 -12.62 12.45 1.25
N TYR A 70 -13.34 13.54 0.96
CA TYR A 70 -12.76 14.85 0.68
C TYR A 70 -12.75 15.77 1.90
#